data_AF-A0A4C1YEQ2-F1
#
_entry.id   AF-A0A4C1YEQ2-F1
#
_cell.length_a   1.000
_cell.length_b   1.000
_cell.length_c   1.000
_cell.angle_alpha   90.00
_cell.angle_beta   90.00
_cell.angle_gamma   90.00
#
_symmetry.space_group_name_H-M   'P 1'
#
loop_
_entity.id
_entity.type
_entity.pdbx_description
1 polymer ?
#
loop_
_entity_poly.entity_id
_entity_poly.type
_entity_poly.pdbx_seq_one_letter_code
_entity_poly.pdbx_strand_id
1 'polypeptide(L)' 'MWVVLLVAAASGAWAQSEPTARTAQGALTGLRAADGNYGVFYGVPYAGPTAGHNRFKGAAVASPARPPLTARAVK' A
#
# COMPACT_ATOMS: atom_id res chain seq x y z
N MET A 1 -1.62 13.44 43.64
CA MET A 1 -0.92 12.29 43.03
C MET A 1 -1.82 11.46 42.10
N TRP A 2 -2.78 12.06 41.39
CA TRP A 2 -3.65 11.38 40.41
C TRP A 2 -3.56 11.97 38.98
N VAL A 3 -3.08 13.21 38.85
CA VAL A 3 -2.99 13.91 37.56
C VAL A 3 -1.89 13.34 36.65
N VAL A 4 -0.81 12.79 37.23
CA VAL A 4 0.31 12.21 36.48
C VAL A 4 -0.09 10.93 35.73
N LEU A 5 -1.07 10.19 36.24
CA LEU A 5 -1.51 8.91 35.67
C LEU A 5 -2.38 9.10 34.40
N LEU A 6 -2.97 10.27 34.21
CA LEU A 6 -3.76 10.60 33.01
C LEU A 6 -2.89 11.04 31.82
N VAL A 7 -1.70 11.60 32.06
CA VAL A 7 -0.80 12.05 30.97
C VAL A 7 -0.05 10.86 30.35
N ALA A 8 0.23 9.80 31.11
CA ALA A 8 0.94 8.62 30.61
C ALA A 8 0.10 7.71 29.70
N ALA A 9 -1.23 7.81 29.71
CA ALA A 9 -2.11 7.00 28.85
C ALA A 9 -2.18 7.50 27.40
N ALA A 10 -1.66 8.69 27.10
CA ALA A 10 -1.72 9.29 25.76
C ALA A 10 -0.57 8.86 24.82
N SER A 11 0.39 8.05 25.28
CA SER A 11 1.59 7.71 24.50
C SER A 11 1.41 6.60 23.45
N GLY A 12 0.20 6.02 23.32
CA GLY A 12 -0.01 4.73 22.67
C GLY A 12 -0.45 4.74 21.20
N ALA A 13 -0.64 5.89 20.55
CA ALA A 13 -1.09 5.94 19.16
C ALA A 13 -0.16 6.82 18.32
N TRP A 14 1.10 6.42 18.22
CA TRP A 14 1.96 6.85 17.13
C TRP A 14 1.34 6.23 15.87
N ALA A 15 0.63 7.05 15.08
CA ALA A 15 0.16 6.63 13.77
C ALA A 15 1.39 6.23 12.94
N GLN A 16 1.67 4.92 12.87
CA GLN A 16 2.74 4.42 12.02
C GLN A 16 2.37 4.78 10.58
N SER A 17 3.21 5.59 9.94
CA SER A 17 2.97 6.04 8.57
C SER A 17 2.85 4.84 7.64
N GLU A 18 1.87 4.90 6.73
CA GLU A 18 1.65 3.83 5.76
C GLU A 18 2.90 3.67 4.88
N PRO A 19 3.41 2.43 4.70
CA PRO A 19 4.63 2.22 3.93
C PRO A 19 4.41 2.67 2.49
N THR A 20 5.32 3.48 1.97
CA THR A 20 5.27 4.01 0.61
C THR A 20 6.51 3.55 -0.17
N ALA A 21 6.32 3.09 -1.41
CA ALA A 21 7.39 2.66 -2.31
C ALA A 21 7.29 3.36 -3.67
N ARG A 22 8.44 3.66 -4.29
CA ARG A 22 8.50 4.23 -5.66
C ARG A 22 8.80 3.13 -6.67
N THR A 23 8.04 3.09 -7.76
CA THR A 23 8.21 2.18 -8.90
C THR A 23 8.38 2.98 -10.18
N ALA A 24 8.71 2.31 -11.31
CA ALA A 24 8.81 2.99 -12.61
C ALA A 24 7.47 3.59 -13.08
N GLN A 25 6.35 3.10 -12.55
CA GLN A 25 4.98 3.48 -12.91
C GLN A 25 4.33 4.46 -11.92
N GLY A 26 4.99 4.75 -10.79
CA GLY A 26 4.49 5.68 -9.77
C GLY A 26 4.74 5.24 -8.33
N ALA A 27 4.19 6.01 -7.39
CA ALA A 27 4.24 5.70 -5.97
C ALA A 27 3.12 4.72 -5.57
N LEU A 28 3.46 3.77 -4.71
CA LEU A 28 2.54 2.80 -4.12
C LEU A 28 2.45 3.03 -2.62
N THR A 29 1.23 2.97 -2.08
CA THR A 29 1.00 3.01 -0.64
C THR A 29 0.46 1.66 -0.19
N GLY A 30 1.17 1.00 0.73
CA GLY A 30 0.87 -0.34 1.22
C GLY A 30 0.37 -0.36 2.67
N LEU A 31 0.44 -1.53 3.29
CA LEU A 31 0.05 -1.76 4.69
C LEU A 31 1.23 -2.27 5.51
N ARG A 32 1.21 -2.05 6.82
CA ARG A 32 2.10 -2.79 7.71
C ARG A 32 1.60 -4.22 7.86
N ALA A 33 2.52 -5.18 7.79
CA ALA A 33 2.19 -6.56 8.10
C ALA A 33 1.79 -6.71 9.58
N ALA A 34 0.80 -7.56 9.85
CA ALA A 34 0.33 -7.80 11.22
C ALA A 34 1.22 -8.81 11.98
N ASP A 35 1.96 -9.64 11.25
CA ASP A 35 2.79 -10.73 11.75
C ASP A 35 4.28 -10.36 11.88
N GLY A 36 4.67 -9.16 11.47
CA GLY A 36 6.08 -8.78 11.46
C GLY A 36 6.37 -7.34 11.09
N ASN A 37 7.66 -7.02 11.12
CA ASN A 37 8.16 -5.67 10.87
C ASN A 37 8.49 -5.46 9.38
N TYR A 38 7.50 -5.62 8.49
CA TYR A 38 7.63 -5.35 7.06
C TYR A 38 6.38 -4.70 6.44
N GLY A 39 6.53 -4.11 5.25
CA GLY A 39 5.43 -3.50 4.50
C GLY A 39 4.91 -4.46 3.42
N VAL A 40 3.61 -4.43 3.16
CA VAL A 40 2.93 -5.31 2.21
C VAL A 40 2.16 -4.50 1.19
N PHE A 41 2.31 -4.86 -0.09
CA PHE A 41 1.73 -4.15 -1.23
C PHE A 41 1.00 -5.17 -2.10
N TYR A 42 -0.32 -5.22 -1.99
CA TYR A 42 -1.15 -6.17 -2.73
C TYR A 42 -1.74 -5.55 -4.00
N GLY A 43 -2.00 -6.38 -5.01
CA GLY A 43 -2.73 -5.95 -6.22
C GLY A 43 -1.97 -4.95 -7.10
N VAL A 44 -0.64 -4.91 -7.01
CA VAL A 44 0.19 -3.99 -7.82
C VAL A 44 0.09 -4.37 -9.30
N PRO A 45 -0.43 -3.48 -10.17
CA PRO A 45 -0.54 -3.78 -11.59
C PRO A 45 0.84 -3.77 -12.24
N TYR A 46 1.20 -4.91 -12.85
CA TYR A 46 2.49 -5.10 -13.52
C TYR A 46 2.37 -5.10 -15.06
N ALA A 47 1.16 -5.26 -15.60
CA ALA A 47 0.88 -5.24 -17.02
C ALA A 47 -0.41 -4.46 -17.33
N GLY A 48 -0.58 -4.08 -18.59
CA GLY A 48 -1.81 -3.50 -19.11
C GLY A 48 -2.96 -4.52 -19.24
N PRO A 49 -4.18 -4.08 -19.62
CA PRO A 49 -5.35 -4.92 -19.71
C PRO A 49 -5.16 -6.11 -20.68
N THR A 50 -5.54 -7.31 -20.24
CA THR A 50 -5.41 -8.56 -21.01
C THR A 50 -6.70 -8.99 -21.72
N ALA A 51 -7.81 -8.29 -21.48
CA ALA A 51 -9.12 -8.61 -22.03
C ALA A 51 -9.31 -8.12 -23.48
N GLY A 52 -10.35 -8.63 -24.15
CA GLY A 52 -10.79 -8.17 -25.46
C GLY A 52 -9.72 -8.37 -26.55
N HIS A 53 -9.40 -7.30 -27.27
CA HIS A 53 -8.42 -7.30 -28.36
C HIS A 53 -6.97 -7.56 -27.91
N ASN A 54 -6.71 -7.57 -26.60
CA ASN A 54 -5.40 -7.92 -26.01
C ASN A 54 -5.29 -9.39 -25.62
N ARG A 55 -6.39 -10.15 -25.72
CA ARG A 55 -6.38 -11.57 -25.44
C ARG A 55 -5.42 -12.28 -26.40
N PHE A 56 -4.61 -13.18 -25.86
CA PHE A 56 -3.59 -13.95 -26.59
C PHE A 56 -2.45 -13.11 -27.19
N LYS A 57 -2.31 -11.83 -26.83
CA LYS A 57 -1.14 -11.02 -27.18
C LYS A 57 -0.12 -11.00 -26.04
N GLY A 58 1.10 -10.56 -26.35
CA GLY A 58 2.11 -10.28 -25.34
C GLY A 58 1.62 -9.24 -24.33
N ALA A 59 2.10 -9.34 -23.08
CA ALA A 59 1.71 -8.42 -22.02
C ALA A 59 2.11 -6.98 -22.38
N ALA A 60 1.12 -6.07 -22.36
CA ALA A 60 1.38 -4.66 -22.50
C ALA A 60 2.03 -4.11 -21.22
N VAL A 61 2.84 -3.06 -21.35
CA VAL A 61 3.42 -2.36 -20.19
C VAL A 61 2.28 -1.78 -19.33
N ALA A 62 2.39 -1.91 -18.02
CA ALA A 62 1.45 -1.28 -17.09
C ALA A 62 1.46 0.25 -17.29
N SER A 63 0.28 0.83 -17.47
CA SER A 63 0.15 2.29 -17.51
C SER A 63 0.49 2.89 -16.14
N PRO A 64 1.09 4.10 -16.11
CA PRO A 64 1.41 4.76 -14.86
C PRO A 64 0.16 4.97 -14.01
N ALA A 65 0.32 4.73 -12.71
CA ALA A 65 -0.72 4.90 -11.71
C ALA A 65 -1.20 6.36 -11.67
N ARG A 66 -2.51 6.58 -11.80
CA ARG A 66 -3.16 7.84 -11.43
C ARG A 66 -3.72 7.68 -10.01
N PRO A 67 -3.74 8.76 -9.20
CA PRO A 67 -3.02 8.95 -7.91
C PRO A 67 -2.30 7.71 -7.29
N PRO A 68 -1.67 7.76 -6.09
CA PRO A 68 -0.95 6.58 -5.59
C PRO A 68 -1.90 5.40 -5.42
N LEU A 69 -1.58 4.27 -6.06
CA LEU A 69 -2.37 3.06 -5.95
C LEU A 69 -2.29 2.58 -4.51
N THR A 70 -3.46 2.49 -3.88
CA THR A 70 -3.61 1.93 -2.55
C THR A 70 -3.53 0.41 -2.69
N ALA A 71 -2.35 -0.15 -2.47
CA ALA A 71 -2.01 -1.55 -2.66
C ALA A 71 -2.46 -2.38 -1.45
N ARG A 72 -3.78 -2.40 -1.21
CA ARG A 72 -4.42 -3.10 -0.09
C ARG A 72 -5.10 -4.38 -0.57
N ALA A 73 -5.23 -5.35 0.34
CA ALA A 73 -6.02 -6.55 0.06
C ALA A 73 -7.50 -6.17 -0.14
N VAL A 74 -8.12 -6.68 -1.20
CA VAL A 74 -9.58 -6.64 -1.38
C VAL A 74 -10.15 -7.74 -0.49
N LYS A 75 -10.94 -7.36 0.51
CA LYS A 75 -11.63 -8.29 1.41
C LYS A 75 -12.84 -8.92 0.71
#